data_AF-A0A2T2S0H2-F1
#
_entry.id   AF-A0A2T2S0H2-F1
#
_cell.length_a   1.000
_cell.length_b   1.000
_cell.length_c   1.000
_cell.angle_alpha   90.00
_cell.angle_beta   90.00
_cell.angle_gamma   90.00
#
_symmetry.space_group_name_H-M   'P 1'
#
loop_
_entity.id
_entity.type
_entity.pdbx_description
1 polymer ?
#
loop_
_entity_poly.entity_id
_entity_poly.type
_entity_poly.pdbx_seq_one_letter_code
_entity_poly.pdbx_strand_id
1 'polypeptide(L)'
;MTLTASDDIAAALEAPADLNFELPDPGRTDIADSEFEQQLERAWQVCERFDLQTDIWRGCILRAVRDREKQGGDGRGTGFVNWLRDRELAKSQAYHLIQLADSADTLLEQGELQPEAFDNFSKRAFLETAKAPPEVQQLAGASAQSGDRVTRREVKQFTDDWTAMQSERPPDELKQKASEGTLPARELAPLAQQLEKLPEAHCQPLQQQAQAHPDAETVKYLTAEARHLAQYLEAAARVQALERTGTDLEGALEEALRLDCAGAAADLVKQAAQLEQLAVKLHASWKRLGGLAERLELETGASNPHLRSLVAALGRLSGEAIEVPLDETGERLVRLQIASEERTRAADELST
;
A
#
# COMPACT_ATOMS: atom_id res chain seq x y z
N MET A 1 -56.12 2.94 -19.89
CA MET A 1 -54.79 2.76 -20.50
C MET A 1 -53.79 2.64 -19.38
N THR A 2 -53.49 1.40 -19.00
CA THR A 2 -52.54 1.01 -17.96
C THR A 2 -51.14 1.07 -18.52
N LEU A 3 -50.37 2.10 -18.13
CA LEU A 3 -48.93 2.17 -18.35
C LEU A 3 -48.28 1.10 -17.46
N THR A 4 -47.56 0.18 -18.08
CA THR A 4 -46.98 -0.99 -17.43
C THR A 4 -45.60 -0.65 -16.87
N ALA A 5 -45.27 -1.19 -15.69
CA ALA A 5 -43.98 -1.09 -15.00
C ALA A 5 -42.73 -1.48 -15.83
N SER A 6 -42.92 -1.98 -17.06
CA SER A 6 -41.86 -2.22 -18.03
C SER A 6 -41.34 -0.93 -18.68
N ASP A 7 -42.17 0.11 -18.80
CA ASP A 7 -41.78 1.39 -19.39
C ASP A 7 -40.91 2.21 -18.42
N ASP A 8 -41.15 2.09 -17.10
CA ASP A 8 -40.32 2.71 -16.06
C ASP A 8 -38.93 2.05 -15.95
N ILE A 9 -38.83 0.73 -16.18
CA ILE A 9 -37.54 0.01 -16.18
C ILE A 9 -36.75 0.33 -17.46
N ALA A 10 -37.44 0.45 -18.61
CA ALA A 10 -36.81 0.91 -19.85
C ALA A 10 -36.32 2.36 -19.74
N ALA A 11 -37.11 3.25 -19.13
CA ALA A 11 -36.70 4.63 -18.85
C ALA A 11 -35.55 4.73 -17.85
N ALA A 12 -35.46 3.82 -16.86
CA ALA A 12 -34.34 3.74 -15.92
C ALA A 12 -33.04 3.19 -16.55
N LEU A 13 -33.15 2.48 -17.68
CA LEU A 13 -32.03 2.01 -18.50
C LEU A 13 -31.59 3.05 -19.55
N GLU A 14 -32.47 3.97 -19.94
CA GLU A 14 -32.21 5.06 -20.91
C GLU A 14 -31.73 6.39 -20.27
N ALA A 15 -31.43 6.42 -18.97
CA ALA A 15 -30.78 7.59 -18.35
C ALA A 15 -29.37 7.78 -18.96
N PRO A 16 -29.00 9.00 -19.36
CA PRO A 16 -27.84 9.24 -20.22
C PRO A 16 -26.55 8.68 -19.62
N ALA A 17 -25.75 8.04 -20.47
CA ALA A 17 -24.40 7.53 -20.17
C ALA A 17 -23.40 8.64 -19.76
N ASP A 18 -23.78 9.90 -19.91
CA ASP A 18 -23.08 11.06 -19.37
C ASP A 18 -23.75 11.54 -18.08
N LEU A 19 -23.30 10.98 -16.95
CA LEU A 19 -23.38 11.70 -15.68
C LEU A 19 -22.39 12.86 -15.79
N ASN A 20 -22.81 14.02 -16.32
CA ASN A 20 -21.99 15.23 -16.36
C ASN A 20 -22.61 16.26 -15.41
N PHE A 21 -22.32 16.13 -14.11
CA PHE A 21 -22.81 17.05 -13.09
C PHE A 21 -21.76 18.09 -12.75
N GLU A 22 -22.12 19.37 -12.82
CA GLU A 22 -21.28 20.43 -12.24
C GLU A 22 -21.43 20.40 -10.72
N LEU A 23 -20.40 19.91 -10.02
CA LEU A 23 -20.35 19.97 -8.57
C LEU A 23 -20.03 21.41 -8.11
N PRO A 24 -20.64 21.89 -7.01
CA PRO A 24 -20.30 23.20 -6.47
C PRO A 24 -18.83 23.23 -6.00
N ASP A 25 -18.12 24.30 -6.36
CA ASP A 25 -16.74 24.52 -5.91
C ASP A 25 -16.69 24.67 -4.37
N PRO A 26 -15.93 23.83 -3.65
CA PRO A 26 -15.83 23.90 -2.19
C PRO A 26 -15.28 25.26 -1.70
N GLY A 27 -14.50 25.95 -2.53
CA GLY A 27 -13.91 27.28 -2.26
C GLY A 27 -14.88 28.45 -2.29
N ARG A 28 -16.10 28.26 -2.80
CA ARG A 28 -17.09 29.33 -2.93
C ARG A 28 -17.68 29.72 -1.58
N THR A 29 -17.44 30.95 -1.16
CA THR A 29 -18.03 31.54 0.06
C THR A 29 -19.33 32.29 -0.20
N ASP A 30 -19.71 32.45 -1.47
CA ASP A 30 -20.91 33.16 -1.90
C ASP A 30 -22.18 32.30 -1.85
N ILE A 31 -22.04 30.99 -1.62
CA ILE A 31 -23.13 30.03 -1.47
C ILE A 31 -23.27 29.68 0.02
N ALA A 32 -24.50 29.63 0.53
CA ALA A 32 -24.78 29.18 1.89
C ALA A 32 -24.51 27.67 2.06
N ASP A 33 -24.04 27.24 3.24
CA ASP A 33 -23.71 25.83 3.50
C ASP A 33 -24.90 24.89 3.27
N SER A 34 -26.12 25.31 3.63
CA SER A 34 -27.34 24.55 3.37
C SER A 34 -27.66 24.37 1.88
N GLU A 35 -27.28 25.35 1.06
CA GLU A 35 -27.49 25.29 -0.39
C GLU A 35 -26.42 24.40 -1.05
N PHE A 36 -25.17 24.49 -0.59
CA PHE A 36 -24.08 23.60 -0.99
C PHE A 36 -24.42 22.12 -0.70
N GLU A 37 -24.89 21.82 0.51
CA GLU A 37 -25.30 20.46 0.90
C GLU A 37 -26.47 19.94 0.07
N GLN A 38 -27.46 20.78 -0.24
CA GLN A 38 -28.61 20.38 -1.08
C GLN A 38 -28.18 20.05 -2.52
N GLN A 39 -27.22 20.76 -3.08
CA GLN A 39 -26.70 20.48 -4.43
C GLN A 39 -25.96 19.13 -4.45
N LEU A 40 -25.15 18.86 -3.44
CA LEU A 40 -24.46 17.57 -3.30
C LEU A 40 -25.42 16.41 -3.05
N GLU A 41 -26.48 16.62 -2.26
CA GLU A 41 -27.49 15.60 -2.01
C GLU A 41 -28.23 15.20 -3.28
N ARG A 42 -28.58 16.18 -4.14
CA ARG A 42 -29.17 15.89 -5.45
C ARG A 42 -28.22 15.07 -6.33
N ALA A 43 -26.94 15.42 -6.37
CA ALA A 43 -25.94 14.66 -7.13
C ALA A 43 -25.77 13.24 -6.58
N TRP A 44 -25.79 13.08 -5.26
CA TRP A 44 -25.66 11.80 -4.58
C TRP A 44 -26.81 10.84 -4.88
N GLN A 45 -28.05 11.34 -4.94
CA GLN A 45 -29.24 10.53 -5.24
C GLN A 45 -29.25 9.95 -6.66
N VAL A 46 -28.62 10.63 -7.62
CA VAL A 46 -28.48 10.07 -8.98
C VAL A 46 -27.40 8.98 -9.03
N CYS A 47 -26.49 8.99 -8.07
CA CYS A 47 -25.40 8.04 -7.95
C CYS A 47 -25.81 6.73 -7.26
N GLU A 48 -27.03 6.22 -7.44
CA GLU A 48 -27.47 4.96 -6.81
C GLU A 48 -27.05 3.67 -7.55
N ARG A 49 -26.47 3.80 -8.75
CA ARG A 49 -25.97 2.66 -9.53
C ARG A 49 -24.67 2.06 -8.96
N PHE A 50 -24.41 0.79 -9.25
CA PHE A 50 -23.23 0.04 -8.78
C PHE A 50 -22.13 -0.12 -9.85
N ASP A 51 -22.04 0.81 -10.81
CA ASP A 51 -21.00 0.85 -11.84
C ASP A 51 -19.77 1.68 -11.41
N LEU A 52 -18.73 1.71 -12.26
CA LEU A 52 -17.48 2.42 -11.98
C LEU A 52 -17.67 3.94 -12.03
N GLN A 53 -18.40 4.43 -13.03
CA GLN A 53 -18.66 5.85 -13.24
C GLN A 53 -19.36 6.45 -12.01
N THR A 54 -20.37 5.76 -11.48
CA THR A 54 -21.09 6.19 -10.28
C THR A 54 -20.19 6.21 -9.04
N ASP A 55 -19.27 5.25 -8.89
CA ASP A 55 -18.31 5.24 -7.79
C ASP A 55 -17.28 6.38 -7.90
N ILE A 56 -16.83 6.72 -9.11
CA ILE A 56 -16.00 7.91 -9.36
C ILE A 56 -16.75 9.17 -8.93
N TRP A 57 -18.02 9.31 -9.33
CA TRP A 57 -18.88 10.43 -8.94
C TRP A 57 -19.10 10.55 -7.44
N ARG A 58 -19.38 9.43 -6.76
CA ARG A 58 -19.45 9.39 -5.29
C ARG A 58 -18.15 9.86 -4.66
N GLY A 59 -17.01 9.48 -5.23
CA GLY A 59 -15.69 9.97 -4.84
C GLY A 59 -15.55 11.48 -4.97
N CYS A 60 -15.98 12.07 -6.09
CA CYS A 60 -15.96 13.52 -6.31
C CYS A 60 -16.82 14.28 -5.29
N ILE A 61 -18.04 13.78 -5.01
CA ILE A 61 -18.94 14.37 -4.00
C ILE A 61 -18.29 14.32 -2.61
N LEU A 62 -17.77 13.15 -2.21
CA LEU A 62 -17.10 12.96 -0.93
C LEU A 62 -15.88 13.87 -0.77
N ARG A 63 -15.12 14.07 -1.85
CA ARG A 63 -13.99 14.98 -1.89
C ARG A 63 -14.42 16.43 -1.70
N ALA A 64 -15.48 16.87 -2.38
CA ALA A 64 -16.03 18.21 -2.23
C ALA A 64 -16.51 18.50 -0.80
N VAL A 65 -17.24 17.57 -0.17
CA VAL A 65 -17.66 17.69 1.25
C VAL A 65 -16.44 17.82 2.17
N ARG A 66 -15.46 16.93 2.00
CA ARG A 66 -14.22 16.92 2.80
C ARG A 66 -13.45 18.23 2.66
N ASP A 67 -13.30 18.72 1.44
CA ASP A 67 -12.46 19.89 1.16
C ASP A 67 -13.16 21.20 1.56
N ARG A 68 -14.49 21.26 1.48
CA ARG A 68 -15.31 22.33 2.07
C ARG A 68 -15.11 22.42 3.59
N GLU A 69 -15.15 21.29 4.30
CA GLU A 69 -14.95 21.26 5.75
C GLU A 69 -13.53 21.72 6.15
N LYS A 70 -12.49 21.31 5.40
CA LYS A 70 -11.10 21.75 5.67
C LYS A 70 -10.93 23.26 5.61
N GLN A 71 -11.70 23.96 4.77
CA GLN A 71 -11.64 25.41 4.63
C GLN A 71 -12.39 26.16 5.74
N GLY A 72 -13.42 25.54 6.32
CA GLY A 72 -14.28 26.12 7.38
C GLY A 72 -13.65 26.26 8.77
N GLY A 73 -12.40 25.84 8.97
CA GLY A 73 -11.55 26.21 10.10
C GLY A 73 -11.87 25.65 11.50
N ASP A 74 -13.14 25.36 11.83
CA ASP A 74 -13.55 25.18 13.23
C ASP A 74 -13.99 23.75 13.64
N GLY A 75 -14.16 22.84 12.68
CA GLY A 75 -14.49 21.44 12.92
C GLY A 75 -13.47 20.53 12.25
N ARG A 76 -12.43 20.07 12.95
CA ARG A 76 -11.47 19.10 12.38
C ARG A 76 -12.14 17.72 12.26
N GLY A 77 -12.88 17.50 11.18
CA GLY A 77 -13.34 16.20 10.71
C GLY A 77 -14.60 15.64 11.36
N THR A 78 -15.34 16.42 12.15
CA THR A 78 -16.63 15.99 12.71
C THR A 78 -17.78 16.13 11.71
N GLY A 79 -17.74 17.14 10.84
CA GLY A 79 -18.75 17.38 9.80
C GLY A 79 -18.75 16.27 8.75
N PHE A 80 -17.59 15.97 8.15
CA PHE A 80 -17.47 14.87 7.19
C PHE A 80 -17.79 13.52 7.84
N VAL A 81 -17.32 13.25 9.07
CA VAL A 81 -17.64 11.99 9.77
C VAL A 81 -19.14 11.88 10.09
N ASN A 82 -19.81 12.97 10.48
CA ASN A 82 -21.26 12.97 10.66
C ASN A 82 -21.98 12.76 9.33
N TRP A 83 -21.55 13.44 8.26
CA TRP A 83 -22.11 13.29 6.91
C TRP A 83 -22.01 11.85 6.41
N LEU A 84 -20.89 11.17 6.68
CA LEU A 84 -20.70 9.75 6.40
C LEU A 84 -21.61 8.86 7.25
N ARG A 85 -21.75 9.15 8.55
CA ARG A 85 -22.62 8.38 9.47
C ARG A 85 -24.07 8.44 9.02
N ASP A 86 -24.55 9.60 8.61
CA ASP A 86 -25.93 9.79 8.16
C ASP A 86 -26.25 9.01 6.87
N ARG A 87 -25.21 8.54 6.15
CA ARG A 87 -25.29 7.74 4.92
C ARG A 87 -24.78 6.31 5.10
N GLU A 88 -24.57 5.87 6.34
CA GLU A 88 -24.08 4.52 6.69
C GLU A 88 -22.77 4.14 5.99
N LEU A 89 -21.92 5.12 5.67
CA LEU A 89 -20.65 4.90 4.97
C LEU A 89 -19.48 4.79 5.94
N ALA A 90 -18.67 3.74 5.79
CA ALA A 90 -17.43 3.59 6.53
C ALA A 90 -16.37 4.60 6.05
N LYS A 91 -15.57 5.13 6.98
CA LYS A 91 -14.47 6.06 6.67
C LYS A 91 -13.51 5.48 5.63
N SER A 92 -13.13 4.20 5.76
CA SER A 92 -12.25 3.52 4.80
C SER A 92 -12.83 3.45 3.39
N GLN A 93 -14.14 3.20 3.27
CA GLN A 93 -14.85 3.18 1.99
C GLN A 93 -14.90 4.59 1.36
N ALA A 94 -15.13 5.63 2.17
CA ALA A 94 -15.14 7.00 1.68
C ALA A 94 -13.78 7.41 1.10
N TYR A 95 -12.67 7.11 1.78
CA TYR A 95 -11.34 7.40 1.25
C TYR A 95 -10.99 6.58 0.02
N HIS A 96 -11.48 5.34 -0.09
CA HIS A 96 -11.30 4.53 -1.30
C HIS A 96 -12.02 5.16 -2.50
N LEU A 97 -13.25 5.65 -2.33
CA LEU A 97 -14.00 6.34 -3.39
C LEU A 97 -13.32 7.67 -3.79
N ILE A 98 -12.85 8.44 -2.81
CA ILE A 98 -12.09 9.66 -3.10
C ILE A 98 -10.82 9.35 -3.91
N GLN A 99 -10.06 8.30 -3.51
CA GLN A 99 -8.88 7.87 -4.26
C GLN A 99 -9.24 7.48 -5.70
N LEU A 100 -10.37 6.82 -5.89
CA LEU A 100 -10.86 6.45 -7.23
C LEU A 100 -11.13 7.68 -8.10
N ALA A 101 -11.76 8.72 -7.53
CA ALA A 101 -11.98 10.00 -8.19
C ALA A 101 -10.66 10.72 -8.53
N ASP A 102 -9.73 10.80 -7.57
CA ASP A 102 -8.41 11.40 -7.80
C ASP A 102 -7.65 10.69 -8.95
N SER A 103 -7.75 9.36 -9.01
CA SER A 103 -7.18 8.57 -10.11
C SER A 103 -7.87 8.83 -11.45
N ALA A 104 -9.20 9.01 -11.45
CA ALA A 104 -9.95 9.30 -12.68
C ALA A 104 -9.60 10.68 -13.25
N ASP A 105 -9.53 11.70 -12.41
CA ASP A 105 -9.11 13.04 -12.85
C ASP A 105 -7.72 13.01 -13.47
N THR A 106 -6.77 12.32 -12.82
CA THR A 106 -5.40 12.18 -13.34
C THR A 106 -5.39 11.58 -14.74
N LEU A 107 -6.16 10.51 -14.97
CA LEU A 107 -6.21 9.80 -16.25
C LEU A 107 -6.91 10.61 -17.35
N LEU A 108 -7.94 11.39 -16.98
CA LEU A 108 -8.64 12.29 -17.90
C LEU A 108 -7.80 13.51 -18.27
N GLU A 109 -7.14 14.14 -17.29
CA GLU A 109 -6.27 15.31 -17.48
C GLU A 109 -5.07 14.99 -18.39
N GLN A 110 -4.52 13.78 -18.27
CA GLN A 110 -3.41 13.30 -19.10
C GLN A 110 -3.88 12.85 -20.50
N GLY A 111 -5.19 12.73 -20.72
CA GLY A 111 -5.78 12.27 -21.99
C GLY A 111 -5.61 10.77 -22.26
N GLU A 112 -5.21 10.00 -21.25
CA GLU A 112 -4.90 8.56 -21.39
C GLU A 112 -6.16 7.70 -21.39
N LEU A 113 -7.26 8.22 -20.84
CA LEU A 113 -8.59 7.60 -20.89
C LEU A 113 -9.66 8.61 -21.31
N GLN A 114 -10.68 8.11 -21.98
CA GLN A 114 -11.90 8.87 -22.30
C GLN A 114 -13.03 8.41 -21.35
N PRO A 115 -13.97 9.29 -20.96
CA PRO A 115 -15.04 8.95 -20.02
C PRO A 115 -15.87 7.73 -20.44
N GLU A 116 -16.10 7.55 -21.74
CA GLU A 116 -16.91 6.47 -22.31
C GLU A 116 -16.25 5.09 -22.14
N ALA A 117 -14.94 5.05 -21.88
CA ALA A 117 -14.20 3.82 -21.67
C ALA A 117 -14.37 3.25 -20.24
N PHE A 118 -14.87 4.04 -19.28
CA PHE A 118 -14.95 3.64 -17.88
C PHE A 118 -15.83 2.40 -17.64
N ASP A 119 -16.93 2.25 -18.37
CA ASP A 119 -17.84 1.11 -18.22
C ASP A 119 -17.20 -0.23 -18.60
N ASN A 120 -16.13 -0.19 -19.39
CA ASN A 120 -15.38 -1.36 -19.78
C ASN A 120 -14.32 -1.76 -18.74
N PHE A 121 -14.08 -0.96 -17.70
CA PHE A 121 -13.17 -1.31 -16.61
C PHE A 121 -13.89 -1.93 -15.42
N SER A 122 -13.29 -2.99 -14.85
CA SER A 122 -13.57 -3.33 -13.46
C SER A 122 -12.91 -2.32 -12.50
N LYS A 123 -13.52 -2.03 -11.35
CA LYS A 123 -12.98 -1.09 -10.33
C LYS A 123 -11.52 -1.36 -9.97
N ARG A 124 -11.15 -2.64 -9.83
CA ARG A 124 -9.77 -3.03 -9.52
C ARG A 124 -8.82 -2.86 -10.70
N ALA A 125 -9.29 -3.11 -11.93
CA ALA A 125 -8.50 -2.88 -13.12
C ALA A 125 -8.20 -1.39 -13.28
N PHE A 126 -9.21 -0.53 -13.13
CA PHE A 126 -9.07 0.92 -13.22
C PHE A 126 -8.00 1.46 -12.25
N LEU A 127 -8.07 1.06 -10.98
CA LEU A 127 -7.08 1.47 -9.98
C LEU A 127 -5.67 0.92 -10.24
N GLU A 128 -5.55 -0.23 -10.91
CA GLU A 128 -4.27 -0.81 -11.30
C GLU A 128 -3.70 -0.06 -12.52
N THR A 129 -4.54 0.27 -13.50
CA THR A 129 -4.22 1.11 -14.65
C THR A 129 -3.74 2.49 -14.22
N ALA A 130 -4.45 3.14 -13.30
CA ALA A 130 -4.09 4.46 -12.78
C ALA A 130 -2.69 4.52 -12.13
N LYS A 131 -2.15 3.38 -11.70
CA LYS A 131 -0.82 3.26 -11.09
C LYS A 131 0.25 2.76 -12.06
N ALA A 132 -0.17 2.34 -13.26
CA ALA A 132 0.72 1.81 -14.28
C ALA A 132 1.42 2.95 -15.05
N PRO A 133 2.51 2.67 -15.78
CA PRO A 133 3.13 3.63 -16.70
C PRO A 133 2.15 4.16 -17.75
N PRO A 134 2.36 5.38 -18.30
CA PRO A 134 1.47 5.99 -19.30
C PRO A 134 1.16 5.07 -20.49
N GLU A 135 2.15 4.31 -20.96
CA GLU A 135 1.98 3.43 -22.12
C GLU A 135 1.06 2.23 -21.81
N VAL A 136 1.10 1.73 -20.57
CA VAL A 136 0.15 0.71 -20.10
C VAL A 136 -1.24 1.30 -19.93
N GLN A 137 -1.33 2.57 -19.51
CA GLN A 137 -2.59 3.31 -19.45
C GLN A 137 -3.21 3.44 -20.84
N GLN A 138 -2.42 3.80 -21.85
CA GLN A 138 -2.85 3.89 -23.25
C GLN A 138 -3.33 2.55 -23.80
N LEU A 139 -2.59 1.47 -23.56
CA LEU A 139 -2.99 0.13 -24.01
C LEU A 139 -4.30 -0.31 -23.37
N ALA A 140 -4.44 -0.11 -22.06
CA ALA A 140 -5.68 -0.40 -21.35
C ALA A 140 -6.83 0.48 -21.85
N GLY A 141 -6.57 1.77 -22.10
CA GLY A 141 -7.53 2.72 -22.64
C GLY A 141 -8.01 2.37 -24.04
N ALA A 142 -7.10 2.04 -24.96
CA ALA A 142 -7.44 1.63 -26.31
C ALA A 142 -8.27 0.33 -26.34
N SER A 143 -7.94 -0.64 -25.48
CA SER A 143 -8.73 -1.87 -25.32
C SER A 143 -10.14 -1.55 -24.82
N ALA A 144 -10.25 -0.71 -23.78
CA ALA A 144 -11.54 -0.28 -23.26
C ALA A 144 -12.36 0.54 -24.27
N GLN A 145 -11.74 1.41 -25.06
CA GLN A 145 -12.41 2.18 -26.12
C GLN A 145 -12.91 1.29 -27.27
N SER A 146 -12.24 0.17 -27.51
CA SER A 146 -12.65 -0.82 -28.52
C SER A 146 -13.85 -1.66 -28.07
N GLY A 147 -14.32 -1.49 -26.83
CA GLY A 147 -15.43 -2.23 -26.24
C GLY A 147 -15.01 -3.50 -25.52
N ASP A 148 -13.70 -3.77 -25.39
CA ASP A 148 -13.21 -4.94 -24.65
C ASP A 148 -13.26 -4.67 -23.15
N ARG A 149 -13.69 -5.67 -22.39
CA ARG A 149 -13.76 -5.56 -20.94
C ARG A 149 -12.38 -5.68 -20.33
N VAL A 150 -11.84 -4.59 -19.79
CA VAL A 150 -10.55 -4.54 -19.12
C VAL A 150 -10.64 -5.01 -17.67
N THR A 151 -10.00 -6.14 -17.44
CA THR A 151 -9.86 -6.83 -16.16
C THR A 151 -8.49 -6.61 -15.56
N ARG A 152 -8.37 -6.86 -14.26
CA ARG A 152 -7.10 -6.80 -13.53
C ARG A 152 -6.00 -7.65 -14.19
N ARG A 153 -6.39 -8.79 -14.76
CA ARG A 153 -5.46 -9.71 -15.40
C ARG A 153 -4.90 -9.13 -16.70
N GLU A 154 -5.71 -8.43 -17.49
CA GLU A 154 -5.25 -7.77 -18.72
C GLU A 154 -4.33 -6.59 -18.42
N VAL A 155 -4.68 -5.75 -17.44
CA VAL A 155 -3.79 -4.66 -17.00
C VAL A 155 -2.44 -5.21 -16.57
N LYS A 156 -2.44 -6.31 -15.80
CA LYS A 156 -1.20 -6.99 -15.42
C LYS A 156 -0.44 -7.53 -16.63
N GLN A 157 -1.13 -8.12 -17.60
CA GLN A 157 -0.50 -8.63 -18.82
C GLN A 157 0.16 -7.49 -19.62
N PHE A 158 -0.54 -6.37 -19.84
CA PHE A 158 0.02 -5.19 -20.50
C PHE A 158 1.25 -4.64 -19.75
N THR A 159 1.19 -4.65 -18.42
CA THR A 159 2.32 -4.24 -17.58
C THR A 159 3.51 -5.17 -17.75
N ASP A 160 3.27 -6.48 -17.72
CA ASP A 160 4.32 -7.50 -17.87
C ASP A 160 4.94 -7.43 -19.28
N ASP A 161 4.13 -7.29 -20.33
CA ASP A 161 4.58 -7.15 -21.72
C ASP A 161 5.43 -5.88 -21.91
N TRP A 162 4.95 -4.74 -21.41
CA TRP A 162 5.68 -3.48 -21.45
C TRP A 162 7.03 -3.57 -20.74
N THR A 163 7.02 -4.09 -19.51
CA THR A 163 8.24 -4.22 -18.69
C THR A 163 9.26 -5.14 -19.35
N ALA A 164 8.81 -6.27 -19.90
CA ALA A 164 9.66 -7.24 -20.58
C ALA A 164 10.33 -6.65 -21.83
N MET A 165 9.63 -5.79 -22.57
CA MET A 165 10.15 -5.17 -23.79
C MET A 165 11.07 -3.98 -23.51
N GLN A 166 10.74 -3.13 -22.54
CA GLN A 166 11.47 -1.89 -22.31
C GLN A 166 12.70 -2.02 -21.43
N SER A 167 12.74 -3.03 -20.56
CA SER A 167 13.90 -3.18 -19.67
C SER A 167 15.16 -3.52 -20.48
N GLU A 168 16.23 -2.77 -20.33
CA GLU A 168 17.53 -3.03 -20.97
C GLU A 168 18.35 -4.10 -20.21
N ARG A 169 17.89 -4.51 -19.03
CA ARG A 169 18.62 -5.44 -18.16
C ARG A 169 18.57 -6.91 -18.63
N PRO A 170 17.44 -7.50 -19.05
CA PRO A 170 17.46 -8.88 -19.54
C PRO A 170 18.18 -8.98 -20.90
N PRO A 171 18.89 -10.10 -21.18
CA PRO A 171 19.52 -10.33 -22.47
C PRO A 171 18.55 -10.31 -23.66
N ASP A 172 19.03 -9.87 -24.82
CA ASP A 172 18.23 -9.75 -26.04
C ASP A 172 17.64 -11.09 -26.50
N GLU A 173 18.32 -12.22 -26.23
CA GLU A 173 17.83 -13.56 -26.55
C GLU A 173 16.53 -13.89 -25.82
N LEU A 174 16.38 -13.44 -24.56
CA LEU A 174 15.13 -13.62 -23.82
C LEU A 174 14.00 -12.73 -24.37
N LYS A 175 14.33 -11.51 -24.80
CA LYS A 175 13.37 -10.60 -25.43
C LYS A 175 12.89 -11.12 -26.77
N GLN A 176 13.79 -11.69 -27.58
CA GLN A 176 13.44 -12.35 -28.84
C GLN A 176 12.49 -13.52 -28.57
N LYS A 177 12.79 -14.39 -27.61
CA LYS A 177 11.91 -15.50 -27.23
C LYS A 177 10.55 -15.06 -26.69
N ALA A 178 10.51 -13.93 -25.98
CA ALA A 178 9.26 -13.31 -25.56
C ALA A 178 8.43 -12.82 -26.76
N SER A 179 9.07 -12.17 -27.73
CA SER A 179 8.42 -11.73 -28.97
C SER A 179 7.94 -12.89 -29.87
N GLU A 180 8.65 -14.01 -29.87
CA GLU A 180 8.28 -15.24 -30.58
C GLU A 180 7.19 -16.05 -29.85
N GLY A 181 6.82 -15.65 -28.63
CA GLY A 181 5.81 -16.32 -27.81
C GLY A 181 6.27 -17.64 -27.19
N THR A 182 7.57 -17.97 -27.24
CA THR A 182 8.13 -19.19 -26.63
C THR A 182 8.40 -19.02 -25.13
N LEU A 183 8.63 -17.79 -24.68
CA LEU A 183 8.74 -17.40 -23.28
C LEU A 183 7.62 -16.39 -22.93
N PRO A 184 6.73 -16.66 -21.96
CA PRO A 184 5.67 -15.71 -21.65
C PRO A 184 6.25 -14.49 -20.91
N ALA A 185 5.85 -13.28 -21.32
CA ALA A 185 6.33 -12.03 -20.72
C ALA A 185 6.09 -11.94 -19.20
N ARG A 186 5.04 -12.60 -18.69
CA ARG A 186 4.74 -12.73 -17.25
C ARG A 186 5.88 -13.37 -16.43
N GLU A 187 6.76 -14.14 -17.09
CA GLU A 187 7.92 -14.79 -16.46
C GLU A 187 9.19 -13.93 -16.62
N LEU A 188 9.29 -13.18 -17.73
CA LEU A 188 10.41 -12.27 -17.98
C LEU A 188 10.31 -10.94 -17.21
N ALA A 189 9.11 -10.38 -17.06
CA ALA A 189 8.90 -9.10 -16.38
C ALA A 189 9.34 -9.11 -14.91
N PRO A 190 9.06 -10.15 -14.10
CA PRO A 190 9.58 -10.23 -12.73
C PRO A 190 11.11 -10.24 -12.66
N LEU A 191 11.78 -10.90 -13.62
CA LEU A 191 13.23 -10.92 -13.73
C LEU A 191 13.76 -9.51 -14.02
N ALA A 192 13.21 -8.85 -15.05
CA ALA A 192 13.56 -7.48 -15.43
C ALA A 192 13.45 -6.53 -14.22
N GLN A 193 12.34 -6.57 -13.49
CA GLN A 193 12.11 -5.76 -12.29
C GLN A 193 13.12 -6.03 -11.16
N GLN A 194 13.58 -7.28 -10.98
CA GLN A 194 14.58 -7.56 -9.95
C GLN A 194 15.96 -7.11 -10.40
N LEU A 195 16.34 -7.34 -11.66
CA LEU A 195 17.63 -6.91 -12.20
C LEU A 195 17.79 -5.38 -12.16
N GLU A 196 16.73 -4.61 -12.34
CA GLU A 196 16.77 -3.15 -12.22
C GLU A 196 17.11 -2.64 -10.81
N LYS A 197 16.79 -3.43 -9.78
CA LYS A 197 17.10 -3.10 -8.37
C LYS A 197 18.53 -3.46 -7.98
N LEU A 198 19.21 -4.28 -8.76
CA LEU A 198 20.51 -4.82 -8.43
C LEU A 198 21.65 -3.93 -8.97
N PRO A 199 22.75 -3.80 -8.21
CA PRO A 199 24.00 -3.26 -8.73
C PRO A 199 24.49 -4.07 -9.94
N GLU A 200 25.13 -3.40 -10.89
CA GLU A 200 25.59 -4.01 -12.14
C GLU A 200 26.50 -5.23 -11.94
N ALA A 201 27.34 -5.20 -10.90
CA ALA A 201 28.22 -6.31 -10.52
C ALA A 201 27.46 -7.63 -10.26
N HIS A 202 26.25 -7.58 -9.70
CA HIS A 202 25.41 -8.77 -9.46
C HIS A 202 24.48 -9.08 -10.64
N CYS A 203 24.21 -8.10 -11.52
CA CYS A 203 23.43 -8.33 -12.73
C CYS A 203 24.20 -9.17 -13.76
N GLN A 204 25.50 -8.90 -13.95
CA GLN A 204 26.30 -9.54 -15.00
C GLN A 204 26.32 -11.08 -14.92
N PRO A 205 26.55 -11.72 -13.75
CA PRO A 205 26.51 -13.18 -13.65
C PRO A 205 25.15 -13.77 -14.01
N LEU A 206 24.06 -13.12 -13.57
CA LEU A 206 22.69 -13.55 -13.86
C LEU A 206 22.35 -13.40 -15.35
N GLN A 207 22.80 -12.32 -15.99
CA GLN A 207 22.65 -12.10 -17.43
C GLN A 207 23.42 -13.14 -18.25
N GLN A 208 24.65 -13.47 -17.87
CA GLN A 208 25.46 -14.50 -18.55
C GLN A 208 24.78 -15.88 -18.46
N GLN A 209 24.24 -16.22 -17.29
CA GLN A 209 23.50 -17.47 -17.12
C GLN A 209 22.21 -17.49 -17.94
N ALA A 210 21.48 -16.37 -18.02
CA ALA A 210 20.31 -16.22 -18.88
C ALA A 210 20.64 -16.36 -20.37
N GLN A 211 21.79 -15.86 -20.83
CA GLN A 211 22.27 -16.03 -22.21
C GLN A 211 22.63 -17.48 -22.52
N ALA A 212 23.29 -18.18 -21.58
CA ALA A 212 23.68 -19.58 -21.76
C ALA A 212 22.47 -20.53 -21.83
N HIS A 213 21.44 -20.27 -21.03
CA HIS A 213 20.23 -21.09 -20.95
C HIS A 213 18.96 -20.23 -21.01
N PRO A 214 18.54 -19.80 -22.21
CA PRO A 214 17.39 -18.92 -22.38
C PRO A 214 16.07 -19.70 -22.37
N ASP A 215 15.75 -20.37 -21.26
CA ASP A 215 14.52 -21.16 -21.08
C ASP A 215 13.70 -20.68 -19.88
N ALA A 216 12.42 -21.08 -19.83
CA ALA A 216 11.47 -20.64 -18.82
C ALA A 216 11.85 -21.06 -17.39
N GLU A 217 12.44 -22.25 -17.21
CA GLU A 217 12.84 -22.73 -15.88
C GLU A 217 14.06 -21.95 -15.38
N THR A 218 15.03 -21.69 -16.25
CA THR A 218 16.18 -20.83 -15.93
C THR A 218 15.73 -19.41 -15.57
N VAL A 219 14.79 -18.82 -16.31
CA VAL A 219 14.24 -17.47 -15.98
C VAL A 219 13.59 -17.46 -14.60
N LYS A 220 12.84 -18.50 -14.23
CA LYS A 220 12.22 -18.59 -12.89
C LYS A 220 13.29 -18.71 -11.79
N TYR A 221 14.29 -19.56 -12.00
CA TYR A 221 15.42 -19.72 -11.09
C TYR A 221 16.15 -18.38 -10.89
N LEU A 222 16.54 -17.73 -11.99
CA LEU A 222 17.23 -16.44 -11.94
C LEU A 222 16.38 -15.34 -11.32
N THR A 223 15.06 -15.38 -11.51
CA THR A 223 14.14 -14.44 -10.84
C THR A 223 14.16 -14.63 -9.32
N ALA A 224 14.18 -15.87 -8.84
CA ALA A 224 14.26 -16.17 -7.42
C ALA A 224 15.60 -15.71 -6.85
N GLU A 225 16.69 -15.99 -7.55
CA GLU A 225 18.04 -15.59 -7.14
C GLU A 225 18.20 -14.07 -7.08
N ALA A 226 17.76 -13.37 -8.14
CA ALA A 226 17.75 -11.91 -8.18
C ALA A 226 16.91 -11.29 -7.04
N ARG A 227 15.80 -11.95 -6.67
CA ARG A 227 14.97 -11.53 -5.53
C ARG A 227 15.70 -11.71 -4.21
N HIS A 228 16.38 -12.84 -4.00
CA HIS A 228 17.15 -13.09 -2.79
C HIS A 228 18.29 -12.08 -2.64
N LEU A 229 19.01 -11.79 -3.73
CA LEU A 229 20.05 -10.76 -3.78
C LEU A 229 19.49 -9.38 -3.42
N ALA A 230 18.40 -8.96 -4.06
CA ALA A 230 17.81 -7.65 -3.80
C ALA A 230 17.32 -7.53 -2.35
N GLN A 231 16.70 -8.59 -1.82
CA GLN A 231 16.25 -8.66 -0.44
C GLN A 231 17.43 -8.58 0.54
N TYR A 232 18.51 -9.31 0.29
CA TYR A 232 19.71 -9.31 1.13
C TYR A 232 20.31 -7.90 1.20
N LEU A 233 20.56 -7.27 0.06
CA LEU A 233 21.16 -5.93 -0.02
C LEU A 233 20.27 -4.87 0.64
N GLU A 234 18.96 -4.90 0.37
CA GLU A 234 18.01 -3.96 0.97
C GLU A 234 17.91 -4.13 2.50
N ALA A 235 17.87 -5.38 2.97
CA ALA A 235 17.77 -5.66 4.40
C ALA A 235 19.08 -5.34 5.13
N ALA A 236 20.23 -5.71 4.56
CA ALA A 236 21.54 -5.53 5.18
C ALA A 236 21.82 -4.04 5.45
N ALA A 237 21.46 -3.16 4.51
CA ALA A 237 21.58 -1.72 4.65
C ALA A 237 20.71 -1.12 5.78
N ARG A 238 19.78 -1.89 6.37
CA ARG A 238 18.89 -1.43 7.45
C ARG A 238 19.26 -1.97 8.82
N VAL A 239 20.18 -2.94 8.92
CA VAL A 239 20.53 -3.60 10.19
C VAL A 239 21.69 -2.86 10.86
N GLN A 240 21.38 -2.15 11.95
CA GLN A 240 22.37 -1.40 12.71
C GLN A 240 23.42 -2.30 13.36
N ALA A 241 23.05 -3.52 13.75
CA ALA A 241 23.98 -4.50 14.30
C ALA A 241 25.12 -4.83 13.32
N LEU A 242 24.85 -4.87 12.01
CA LEU A 242 25.85 -5.18 10.98
C LEU A 242 26.79 -4.00 10.73
N GLU A 243 26.29 -2.77 10.80
CA GLU A 243 27.10 -1.55 10.70
C GLU A 243 28.11 -1.43 11.85
N ARG A 244 27.68 -1.78 13.07
CA ARG A 244 28.51 -1.63 14.28
C ARG A 244 29.68 -2.61 14.35
N THR A 245 29.53 -3.80 13.78
CA THR A 245 30.57 -4.84 13.80
C THR A 245 31.55 -4.74 12.63
N GLY A 246 31.26 -3.92 11.61
CA GLY A 246 32.10 -3.81 10.40
C GLY A 246 32.15 -5.13 9.63
N THR A 247 31.01 -5.83 9.54
CA THR A 247 30.93 -7.15 8.88
C THR A 247 31.15 -7.00 7.37
N ASP A 248 31.96 -7.89 6.78
CA ASP A 248 32.10 -8.00 5.32
C ASP A 248 30.86 -8.66 4.71
N LEU A 249 29.88 -7.83 4.36
CA LEU A 249 28.59 -8.27 3.84
C LEU A 249 28.70 -8.90 2.45
N GLU A 250 29.67 -8.46 1.65
CA GLU A 250 29.82 -8.96 0.28
C GLU A 250 30.52 -10.30 0.29
N GLY A 251 31.55 -10.47 1.12
CA GLY A 251 32.16 -11.78 1.37
C GLY A 251 31.13 -12.81 1.89
N ALA A 252 30.27 -12.42 2.83
CA ALA A 252 29.20 -13.30 3.34
C ALA A 252 28.19 -13.68 2.25
N LEU A 253 27.85 -12.74 1.36
CA LEU A 253 26.97 -13.00 0.23
C LEU A 253 27.61 -13.93 -0.80
N GLU A 254 28.88 -13.72 -1.14
CA GLU A 254 29.64 -14.60 -2.03
C GLU A 254 29.70 -16.04 -1.50
N GLU A 255 29.92 -16.20 -0.19
CA GLU A 255 29.87 -17.51 0.46
C GLU A 255 28.48 -18.14 0.38
N ALA A 256 27.42 -17.35 0.60
CA ALA A 256 26.05 -17.84 0.54
C ALA A 256 25.66 -18.27 -0.89
N LEU A 257 26.08 -17.52 -1.90
CA LEU A 257 25.91 -17.90 -3.31
C LEU A 257 26.67 -19.19 -3.65
N ARG A 258 27.92 -19.31 -3.20
CA ARG A 258 28.74 -20.50 -3.41
C ARG A 258 28.15 -21.76 -2.75
N LEU A 259 27.45 -21.60 -1.63
CA LEU A 259 26.81 -22.68 -0.88
C LEU A 259 25.34 -22.91 -1.25
N ASP A 260 24.81 -22.17 -2.24
CA ASP A 260 23.40 -22.23 -2.67
C ASP A 260 22.41 -21.96 -1.51
N CYS A 261 22.76 -21.01 -0.64
CA CYS A 261 21.96 -20.63 0.53
C CYS A 261 21.69 -19.12 0.63
N ALA A 262 21.80 -18.39 -0.49
CA ALA A 262 21.51 -16.96 -0.58
C ALA A 262 20.10 -16.60 -0.08
N GLY A 263 19.10 -17.47 -0.34
CA GLY A 263 17.76 -17.29 0.21
C GLY A 263 17.71 -17.31 1.74
N ALA A 264 18.42 -18.23 2.39
CA ALA A 264 18.49 -18.30 3.85
C ALA A 264 19.24 -17.10 4.45
N ALA A 265 20.32 -16.65 3.80
CA ALA A 265 21.04 -15.45 4.20
C ALA A 265 20.15 -14.20 4.08
N ALA A 266 19.43 -14.04 2.97
CA ALA A 266 18.50 -12.94 2.74
C ALA A 266 17.36 -12.92 3.78
N ASP A 267 16.85 -14.09 4.17
CA ASP A 267 15.83 -14.19 5.21
C ASP A 267 16.37 -13.91 6.60
N LEU A 268 17.57 -14.38 6.93
CA LEU A 268 18.23 -14.09 8.21
C LEU A 268 18.40 -12.57 8.41
N VAL A 269 18.96 -11.88 7.43
CA VAL A 269 19.19 -10.43 7.50
C VAL A 269 17.87 -9.66 7.54
N LYS A 270 16.86 -10.10 6.78
CA LYS A 270 15.51 -9.52 6.84
C LYS A 270 14.87 -9.68 8.22
N GLN A 271 14.97 -10.84 8.85
CA GLN A 271 14.47 -11.06 10.20
C GLN A 271 15.22 -10.20 11.22
N ALA A 272 16.54 -10.05 11.09
CA ALA A 272 17.31 -9.14 11.92
C ALA A 272 16.82 -7.68 11.80
N ALA A 273 16.62 -7.19 10.57
CA ALA A 273 16.11 -5.84 10.33
C ALA A 273 14.70 -5.65 10.93
N GLN A 274 13.83 -6.65 10.81
CA GLN A 274 12.49 -6.62 11.41
C GLN A 274 12.54 -6.59 12.93
N LEU A 275 13.42 -7.38 13.56
CA LEU A 275 13.58 -7.42 15.00
C LEU A 275 14.06 -6.07 15.56
N GLU A 276 15.04 -5.44 14.90
CA GLU A 276 15.49 -4.10 15.29
C GLU A 276 14.37 -3.05 15.19
N GLN A 277 13.61 -3.05 14.09
CA GLN A 277 12.47 -2.14 13.94
C GLN A 277 11.39 -2.37 15.00
N LEU A 278 11.13 -3.63 15.37
CA LEU A 278 10.18 -3.96 16.43
C LEU A 278 10.69 -3.51 17.80
N ALA A 279 11.99 -3.65 18.08
CA ALA A 279 12.60 -3.15 19.32
C ALA A 279 12.44 -1.63 19.45
N VAL A 280 12.67 -0.87 18.36
CA VAL A 280 12.46 0.60 18.35
C VAL A 280 10.99 0.95 18.59
N LYS A 281 10.05 0.27 17.92
CA LYS A 281 8.61 0.50 18.10
C LYS A 281 8.15 0.14 19.51
N LEU A 282 8.67 -0.96 20.08
CA LEU A 282 8.42 -1.37 21.45
C LEU A 282 8.88 -0.28 22.42
N HIS A 283 10.11 0.22 22.28
CA HIS A 283 10.64 1.29 23.13
C HIS A 283 9.79 2.57 23.06
N ALA A 284 9.40 2.99 21.86
CA ALA A 284 8.55 4.17 21.66
C ALA A 284 7.18 3.99 22.32
N SER A 285 6.59 2.80 22.19
CA SER A 285 5.28 2.47 22.76
C SER A 285 5.34 2.37 24.29
N TRP A 286 6.40 1.76 24.81
CA TRP A 286 6.70 1.64 26.24
C TRP A 286 6.87 3.02 26.89
N LYS A 287 7.70 3.91 26.32
CA LYS A 287 7.86 5.30 26.80
C LYS A 287 6.52 6.05 26.84
N ARG A 288 5.70 5.90 25.80
CA ARG A 288 4.38 6.53 25.73
C ARG A 288 3.44 5.98 26.81
N LEU A 289 3.45 4.67 27.04
CA LEU A 289 2.63 4.03 28.08
C LEU A 289 3.04 4.51 29.47
N GLY A 290 4.35 4.59 29.75
CA GLY A 290 4.88 5.16 31.00
C GLY A 290 4.39 6.58 31.24
N GLY A 291 4.54 7.48 30.26
CA GLY A 291 4.09 8.87 30.41
C GLY A 291 2.57 9.03 30.57
N LEU A 292 1.76 8.15 29.96
CA LEU A 292 0.32 8.14 30.18
C LEU A 292 -0.05 7.61 31.57
N ALA A 293 0.65 6.60 32.07
CA ALA A 293 0.45 6.07 33.42
C ALA A 293 0.78 7.13 34.48
N GLU A 294 1.93 7.80 34.38
CA GLU A 294 2.35 8.89 35.27
C GLU A 294 1.34 10.04 35.28
N ARG A 295 0.91 10.48 34.09
CA ARG A 295 -0.10 11.53 33.96
C ARG A 295 -1.43 11.12 34.61
N LEU A 296 -1.88 9.90 34.38
CA LEU A 296 -3.14 9.41 34.94
C LEU A 296 -3.05 9.29 36.47
N GLU A 297 -1.91 8.88 37.03
CA GLU A 297 -1.67 8.86 38.47
C GLU A 297 -1.72 10.27 39.08
N LEU A 298 -1.13 11.26 38.40
CA LEU A 298 -1.19 12.67 38.81
C LEU A 298 -2.63 13.22 38.78
N GLU A 299 -3.40 12.88 37.74
CA GLU A 299 -4.78 13.38 37.55
C GLU A 299 -5.81 12.69 38.46
N THR A 300 -5.61 11.41 38.80
CA THR A 300 -6.63 10.62 39.52
C THR A 300 -6.67 10.85 41.02
N GLY A 301 -5.62 11.39 41.65
CA GLY A 301 -5.61 11.69 43.08
C GLY A 301 -5.99 10.49 43.98
N ALA A 302 -6.27 10.75 45.26
CA ALA A 302 -6.56 9.68 46.22
C ALA A 302 -7.97 9.05 46.07
N SER A 303 -8.90 9.73 45.41
CA SER A 303 -10.33 9.40 45.44
C SER A 303 -10.81 8.44 44.34
N ASN A 304 -9.91 7.88 43.51
CA ASN A 304 -10.26 7.06 42.35
C ASN A 304 -9.64 5.65 42.39
N PRO A 305 -10.18 4.71 43.21
CA PRO A 305 -9.55 3.41 43.44
C PRO A 305 -9.49 2.51 42.19
N HIS A 306 -10.51 2.56 41.32
CA HIS A 306 -10.56 1.73 40.11
C HIS A 306 -9.51 2.15 39.09
N LEU A 307 -9.28 3.45 38.92
CA LEU A 307 -8.25 3.95 38.01
C LEU A 307 -6.84 3.63 38.52
N ARG A 308 -6.62 3.70 39.84
CA ARG A 308 -5.36 3.25 40.44
C ARG A 308 -5.12 1.75 40.25
N SER A 309 -6.17 0.93 40.39
CA SER A 309 -6.08 -0.50 40.10
C SER A 309 -5.74 -0.78 38.63
N LEU A 310 -6.28 0.01 37.69
CA LEU A 310 -5.96 -0.10 36.27
C LEU A 310 -4.49 0.25 36.01
N VAL A 311 -4.02 1.39 36.54
CA VAL A 311 -2.62 1.78 36.37
C VAL A 311 -1.67 0.76 37.01
N ALA A 312 -1.98 0.27 38.21
CA ALA A 312 -1.18 -0.76 38.87
C ALA A 312 -1.14 -2.07 38.06
N ALA A 313 -2.25 -2.48 37.45
CA ALA A 313 -2.30 -3.67 36.61
C ALA A 313 -1.45 -3.50 35.33
N LEU A 314 -1.50 -2.31 34.72
CA LEU A 314 -0.72 -1.94 33.53
C LEU A 314 0.77 -1.66 33.86
N GLY A 315 1.10 -1.42 35.13
CA GLY A 315 2.45 -1.19 35.63
C GLY A 315 3.46 -2.25 35.24
N ARG A 316 3.02 -3.50 35.05
CA ARG A 316 3.86 -4.62 34.55
C ARG A 316 4.40 -4.41 33.13
N LEU A 317 3.75 -3.54 32.37
CA LEU A 317 4.11 -3.20 30.99
C LEU A 317 4.76 -1.82 30.87
N SER A 318 4.67 -0.96 31.90
CA SER A 318 5.24 0.39 31.91
C SER A 318 6.44 0.56 32.85
N GLY A 319 6.75 -0.46 33.66
CA GLY A 319 7.90 -0.47 34.56
C GLY A 319 9.25 -0.64 33.86
N GLU A 320 10.34 -0.61 34.64
CA GLU A 320 11.73 -0.75 34.18
C GLU A 320 12.01 -2.08 33.47
N ALA A 321 11.26 -3.13 33.83
CA ALA A 321 11.24 -4.40 33.13
C ALA A 321 9.83 -4.67 32.62
N ILE A 322 9.70 -4.92 31.31
CA ILE A 322 8.44 -5.33 30.68
C ILE A 322 8.29 -6.83 30.90
N GLU A 323 7.17 -7.23 31.51
CA GLU A 323 6.84 -8.63 31.76
C GLU A 323 5.61 -9.02 30.95
N VAL A 324 5.80 -9.90 29.95
CA VAL A 324 4.73 -10.40 29.09
C VAL A 324 4.68 -11.93 29.17
N PRO A 325 3.54 -12.53 29.59
CA PRO A 325 3.35 -13.96 29.48
C PRO A 325 3.13 -14.36 28.02
N LEU A 326 3.77 -15.44 27.59
CA LEU A 326 3.64 -15.99 26.23
C LEU A 326 2.46 -16.95 26.09
N ASP A 327 1.93 -17.42 27.21
CA ASP A 327 0.82 -18.36 27.28
C ASP A 327 -0.19 -17.93 28.36
N GLU A 328 -1.41 -18.44 28.23
CA GLU A 328 -2.49 -18.19 29.19
C GLU A 328 -2.20 -18.82 30.57
N THR A 329 -1.28 -19.79 30.61
CA THR A 329 -0.82 -20.45 31.85
C THR A 329 0.19 -19.60 32.63
N GLY A 330 0.86 -18.64 31.99
CA GLY A 330 1.87 -17.78 32.60
C GLY A 330 3.17 -18.50 32.94
N GLU A 331 3.38 -19.71 32.41
CA GLU A 331 4.58 -20.53 32.67
C GLU A 331 5.78 -20.02 31.87
N ARG A 332 5.54 -19.37 30.73
CA ARG A 332 6.59 -18.76 29.91
C ARG A 332 6.47 -17.25 29.96
N LEU A 333 7.42 -16.61 30.62
CA LEU A 333 7.49 -15.17 30.77
C LEU A 333 8.65 -14.60 29.94
N VAL A 334 8.34 -13.64 29.08
CA VAL A 334 9.36 -12.77 28.49
C VAL A 334 9.56 -11.59 29.40
N ARG A 335 10.79 -11.43 29.88
CA ARG A 335 11.22 -10.25 30.64
C ARG A 335 12.20 -9.46 29.80
N LEU A 336 11.82 -8.24 29.44
CA LEU A 336 12.67 -7.32 28.69
C LEU A 336 13.08 -6.17 29.61
N GLN A 337 14.39 -6.02 29.82
CA GLN A 337 14.94 -4.88 30.55
C GLN A 337 15.65 -3.98 29.55
N ILE A 338 15.27 -2.70 29.52
CA ILE A 338 15.91 -1.71 28.64
C ILE A 338 17.04 -1.08 29.45
N ALA A 339 18.28 -1.49 29.17
CA ALA A 339 19.46 -0.87 29.78
C ALA A 339 19.71 0.52 29.18
N SER A 340 19.94 1.52 30.03
CA SER A 340 20.56 2.78 29.61
C SER A 340 22.07 2.57 29.47
N GLU A 341 22.72 3.26 28.52
CA GLU A 341 24.14 3.10 28.17
C GLU A 341 25.12 3.18 29.37
N GLU A 342 24.74 3.85 30.46
CA GLU A 342 25.52 3.93 31.70
C GLU A 342 25.67 2.58 32.42
N ARG A 343 24.68 1.69 32.33
CA ARG A 343 24.76 0.35 32.94
C ARG A 343 25.56 -0.64 32.11
N THR A 344 25.61 -0.47 30.79
CA THR A 344 26.35 -1.37 29.90
C THR A 344 27.86 -1.21 30.09
N ARG A 345 28.37 0.02 30.29
CA ARG A 345 29.78 0.26 30.60
C ARG A 345 30.21 -0.32 31.96
N ALA A 346 29.34 -0.19 32.98
CA ALA A 346 29.62 -0.75 34.30
C ALA A 346 29.64 -2.30 34.30
N ALA A 347 28.88 -2.95 33.40
CA ALA A 347 28.89 -4.41 33.27
C ALA A 347 30.13 -4.94 32.53
N ASP A 348 30.63 -4.22 31.52
CA ASP A 348 31.87 -4.57 30.81
C ASP A 348 33.12 -4.32 31.66
N GLU A 349 33.13 -3.28 32.50
CA GLU A 349 34.21 -3.01 33.46
C GLU A 349 34.28 -4.00 34.64
N LEU A 350 33.21 -4.76 34.89
CA LEU A 350 33.15 -5.84 35.89
C LEU A 350 33.44 -7.23 35.30
N SER A 351 33.54 -7.36 33.97
CA SER A 351 33.91 -8.60 33.27
C SER A 351 35.35 -8.61 32.72
N THR A 352 36.14 -7.58 33.02
CA THR A 352 37.61 -7.55 32.84
C THR A 352 38.31 -7.67 34.19
#